data_AF-A0A3B4FEZ7-F1
#
_entry.id   AF-A0A3B4FEZ7-F1
#
_cell.length_a   1.000
_cell.length_b   1.000
_cell.length_c   1.000
_cell.angle_alpha   90.00
_cell.angle_beta   90.00
_cell.angle_gamma   90.00
#
_symmetry.space_group_name_H-M   'P 1'
#
loop_
_entity.id
_entity.type
_entity.pdbx_description
1 polymer ?
#
loop_
_entity_poly.entity_id
_entity_poly.type
_entity_poly.pdbx_seq_one_letter_code
_entity_poly.pdbx_strand_id
1 'polypeptide(L)'
;MLSRLVFVSASALKSSGPIGAGVVHASRCLHTSSQSLAPVPPLPEKGGKVRHGFIPEELFQLLYPKTGVTGPYMLGAGLLLYMLSKEIYVINHETFAAASIGAVIIYGVKKFGPSVGAFADKLNEEKVARAQEVKDFAISSLVQATENEKKEQWRVEGRAMLFDAKRNNVAMLLETNYRERLHMVTNEVKRRLDYQIALQDLNRRLEQEHMINWVEKSVISSITPQQEKESIAKCITDLKVLAKATQAKATA
;
A
#
# COMPACT_ATOMS: atom_id res chain seq x y z
N MET A 1 15.99 -29.81 -32.70
CA MET A 1 17.46 -29.96 -32.70
C MET A 1 18.07 -28.57 -32.82
N LEU A 2 18.65 -28.07 -31.71
CA LEU A 2 19.73 -27.08 -31.63
C LEU A 2 19.46 -25.66 -32.19
N SER A 3 19.71 -24.54 -31.52
CA SER A 3 20.37 -24.30 -30.23
C SER A 3 20.04 -22.91 -29.71
N ARG A 4 19.99 -22.84 -28.38
CA ARG A 4 20.06 -21.63 -27.54
C ARG A 4 21.40 -20.90 -27.73
N LEU A 5 21.44 -19.65 -27.26
CA LEU A 5 22.54 -18.88 -26.63
C LEU A 5 22.49 -17.43 -27.17
N VAL A 6 22.64 -16.33 -26.42
CA VAL A 6 22.87 -16.10 -24.99
C VAL A 6 22.68 -14.60 -24.73
N PHE A 7 22.11 -14.25 -23.58
CA PHE A 7 22.19 -12.92 -23.00
C PHE A 7 23.64 -12.69 -22.54
N VAL A 8 24.35 -11.71 -23.09
CA VAL A 8 25.58 -11.18 -22.46
C VAL A 8 25.31 -9.76 -21.97
N SER A 9 25.20 -9.65 -20.65
CA SER A 9 25.48 -8.44 -19.89
C SER A 9 26.96 -8.09 -20.06
N ALA A 10 27.25 -6.85 -20.45
CA ALA A 10 28.60 -6.28 -20.44
C ALA A 10 28.62 -5.00 -19.60
N SER A 11 28.25 -5.14 -18.33
CA SER A 11 28.74 -4.25 -17.28
C SER A 11 30.20 -4.60 -16.99
N ALA A 12 31.15 -3.94 -17.68
CA ALA A 12 32.51 -3.62 -17.22
C ALA A 12 33.44 -3.26 -18.40
N LEU A 13 33.54 -1.96 -18.72
CA LEU A 13 34.83 -1.43 -19.16
C LEU A 13 34.99 -0.01 -18.63
N LYS A 14 35.63 0.06 -17.47
CA LYS A 14 36.01 1.27 -16.76
C LYS A 14 37.54 1.36 -16.86
N SER A 15 38.07 2.13 -17.80
CA SER A 15 39.32 2.90 -17.58
C SER A 15 39.69 3.77 -18.80
N SER A 16 40.02 5.03 -18.45
CA SER A 16 41.06 5.90 -19.04
C SER A 16 40.93 6.43 -20.47
N GLY A 17 40.59 7.72 -20.57
CA GLY A 17 40.99 8.61 -21.66
C GLY A 17 39.93 9.67 -22.00
N PRO A 18 40.14 10.96 -21.68
CA PRO A 18 39.29 12.04 -22.16
C PRO A 18 39.90 12.58 -23.46
N ILE A 19 39.17 12.57 -24.58
CA ILE A 19 39.31 13.50 -25.72
C ILE A 19 38.22 13.15 -26.75
N GLY A 20 37.49 14.19 -27.16
CA GLY A 20 36.85 14.23 -28.48
C GLY A 20 35.36 13.94 -28.49
N ALA A 21 34.56 15.00 -28.30
CA ALA A 21 33.19 15.07 -28.79
C ALA A 21 33.21 14.93 -30.34
N GLY A 22 33.18 13.68 -30.81
CA GLY A 22 33.18 13.31 -32.21
C GLY A 22 31.83 12.73 -32.58
N VAL A 23 30.95 13.62 -33.07
CA VAL A 23 29.95 13.35 -34.12
C VAL A 23 29.30 11.96 -34.03
N VAL A 24 28.28 11.83 -33.19
CA VAL A 24 27.22 10.85 -33.46
C VAL A 24 26.60 11.30 -34.77
N HIS A 25 27.05 10.68 -35.86
CA HIS A 25 26.40 10.73 -37.15
C HIS A 25 25.04 10.07 -36.94
N ALA A 26 24.07 10.86 -36.43
CA ALA A 26 22.68 10.51 -36.50
C ALA A 26 22.38 10.39 -37.98
N SER A 27 22.34 9.17 -38.48
CA SER A 27 21.79 8.84 -39.78
C SER A 27 20.47 9.60 -39.88
N ARG A 28 20.46 10.67 -40.69
CA ARG A 28 19.22 11.33 -41.08
C ARG A 28 18.44 10.27 -41.85
N CYS A 29 17.62 9.51 -41.12
CA CYS A 29 16.46 8.87 -41.73
C CYS A 29 15.71 10.00 -42.40
N LEU A 30 15.78 10.05 -43.73
CA LEU A 30 14.99 10.95 -44.56
C LEU A 30 13.54 10.68 -44.19
N HIS A 31 13.01 11.55 -43.34
CA HIS A 31 11.65 11.53 -42.83
C HIS A 31 10.71 11.77 -44.01
N THR A 32 10.22 10.70 -44.63
CA THR A 32 9.04 10.74 -45.51
C THR A 32 7.76 10.43 -44.72
N SER A 33 7.82 10.42 -43.39
CA SER A 33 6.58 10.39 -42.59
C SER A 33 5.83 11.71 -42.84
N SER A 34 4.54 11.62 -43.15
CA SER A 34 3.64 12.76 -43.22
C SER A 34 3.92 13.73 -42.07
N GLN A 35 4.36 14.96 -42.38
CA GLN A 35 4.67 16.00 -41.39
C GLN A 35 3.46 16.41 -40.53
N SER A 36 2.27 15.84 -40.80
CA SER A 36 1.03 16.12 -40.08
C SER A 36 0.96 15.57 -38.65
N LEU A 37 1.91 14.73 -38.22
CA LEU A 37 1.91 14.09 -36.90
C LEU A 37 2.96 14.64 -35.93
N ALA A 38 3.75 15.64 -36.35
CA ALA A 38 4.69 16.29 -35.46
C ALA A 38 3.94 17.18 -34.46
N PRO A 39 4.32 17.21 -33.16
CA PRO A 39 3.79 18.17 -32.22
C PRO A 39 4.06 19.59 -32.71
N VAL A 40 2.99 20.32 -33.03
CA VAL A 40 3.07 21.72 -33.43
C VAL A 40 3.28 22.56 -32.17
N PRO A 41 4.13 23.60 -32.19
CA PRO A 41 4.23 24.51 -31.06
C PRO A 41 2.86 25.11 -30.69
N PRO A 42 2.61 25.37 -29.40
CA PRO A 42 1.36 25.99 -28.98
C PRO A 42 1.21 27.38 -29.61
N LEU A 43 -0.03 27.77 -29.87
CA LEU A 43 -0.31 29.13 -30.35
C LEU A 43 0.04 30.14 -29.24
N PRO A 44 0.58 31.32 -29.60
CA PRO A 44 0.80 32.39 -28.63
C PRO A 44 -0.54 32.84 -28.02
N GLU A 45 -0.57 33.07 -26.71
CA GLU A 45 -1.80 33.44 -25.98
C GLU A 45 -2.40 34.78 -26.43
N LYS A 46 -1.57 35.70 -26.92
CA LYS A 46 -1.99 37.03 -27.37
C LYS A 46 -1.47 37.29 -28.78
N GLY A 47 -2.36 37.79 -29.63
CA GLY A 47 -2.01 38.31 -30.94
C GLY A 47 -1.29 39.66 -30.87
N GLY A 48 -0.72 40.07 -32.00
CA GLY A 48 -0.11 41.40 -32.16
C GLY A 48 -1.14 42.51 -31.92
N LYS A 49 -0.70 43.60 -31.27
CA LYS A 49 -1.57 44.73 -30.94
C LYS A 49 -1.89 45.54 -32.21
N VAL A 50 -3.16 45.90 -32.39
CA VAL A 50 -3.65 46.69 -33.52
C VAL A 50 -4.37 47.93 -33.00
N ARG A 51 -4.03 49.11 -33.53
CA ARG A 51 -4.72 50.38 -33.27
C ARG A 51 -5.77 50.64 -34.34
N HIS A 52 -6.90 51.24 -33.96
CA HIS A 52 -8.02 51.60 -34.85
C HIS A 52 -8.62 50.44 -35.66
N GLY A 53 -8.36 49.19 -35.27
CA GLY A 53 -8.92 47.98 -35.89
C GLY A 53 -8.18 47.47 -37.13
N PHE A 54 -7.40 48.31 -37.83
CA PHE A 54 -6.70 47.90 -39.06
C PHE A 54 -5.20 48.21 -39.10
N ILE A 55 -4.68 49.12 -38.27
CA ILE A 55 -3.26 49.52 -38.32
C ILE A 55 -2.48 48.79 -37.22
N PRO A 56 -1.50 47.94 -37.54
CA PRO A 56 -0.71 47.24 -36.53
C PRO A 56 0.16 48.22 -35.73
N GLU A 57 0.37 47.94 -34.45
CA GLU A 57 1.26 48.72 -33.57
C GLU A 57 2.70 48.76 -34.11
N GLU A 58 3.11 47.73 -34.85
CA GLU A 58 4.44 47.64 -35.49
C GLU A 58 4.73 48.85 -36.39
N LEU A 59 3.71 49.36 -37.10
CA LEU A 59 3.86 50.56 -37.93
C LEU A 59 4.11 51.80 -37.07
N PHE A 60 3.45 51.90 -35.91
CA PHE A 60 3.67 52.99 -34.97
C PHE A 60 5.06 52.92 -34.36
N GLN A 61 5.53 51.73 -33.98
CA GLN A 61 6.87 51.52 -33.45
C GLN A 61 7.96 51.87 -34.47
N LEU A 62 7.75 51.55 -35.74
CA LEU A 62 8.69 51.89 -36.82
C LEU A 62 8.88 53.41 -36.97
N LEU A 63 7.80 54.19 -36.86
CA LEU A 63 7.82 55.65 -37.03
C LEU A 63 8.13 56.41 -35.74
N TYR A 64 7.92 55.78 -34.58
CA TYR A 64 8.14 56.36 -33.25
C TYR A 64 9.51 57.03 -33.06
N PRO A 65 10.66 56.40 -33.39
CA PRO A 65 11.97 57.01 -33.16
C PRO A 65 12.26 58.26 -34.01
N LYS A 66 11.49 58.50 -35.07
CA LYS A 66 11.69 59.63 -35.99
C LYS A 66 10.69 60.75 -35.81
N THR A 67 9.44 60.41 -35.49
CA THR A 67 8.31 61.34 -35.56
C THR A 67 7.46 61.36 -34.29
N GLY A 68 7.87 60.60 -33.27
CA GLY A 68 7.15 60.47 -32.00
C GLY A 68 5.79 59.78 -32.15
N VAL A 69 4.96 59.88 -31.11
CA VAL A 69 3.61 59.27 -31.08
C VAL A 69 2.69 59.89 -32.13
N THR A 70 2.81 61.18 -32.39
CA THR A 70 1.93 61.93 -33.30
C THR A 70 2.26 61.70 -34.77
N GLY A 71 3.47 61.25 -35.09
CA GLY A 71 3.93 61.04 -36.45
C GLY A 71 3.00 60.18 -37.32
N PRO A 72 2.68 58.93 -36.93
CA PRO A 72 1.75 58.10 -37.68
C PRO A 72 0.36 58.70 -37.86
N TYR A 73 -0.13 59.46 -36.85
CA TYR A 73 -1.42 60.14 -36.93
C TYR A 73 -1.40 61.29 -37.94
N MET A 74 -0.33 62.09 -37.94
CA MET A 74 -0.13 63.18 -38.90
C MET A 74 0.09 62.65 -40.32
N LEU A 75 0.78 61.51 -40.46
CA LEU A 75 0.92 60.81 -41.75
C LEU A 75 -0.46 60.37 -42.25
N GLY A 76 -1.26 59.71 -41.40
CA GLY A 76 -2.60 59.27 -41.77
C GLY A 76 -3.52 60.43 -42.19
N ALA A 77 -3.56 61.50 -41.40
CA ALA A 77 -4.33 62.70 -41.72
C ALA A 77 -3.84 63.40 -43.00
N GLY A 78 -2.51 63.51 -43.17
CA GLY A 78 -1.90 64.10 -44.36
C GLY A 78 -2.17 63.28 -45.63
N LEU A 79 -2.13 61.95 -45.54
CA LEU A 79 -2.42 61.06 -46.66
C LEU A 79 -3.90 61.13 -47.05
N LEU A 80 -4.82 61.23 -46.09
CA LEU A 80 -6.25 61.44 -46.35
C LEU A 80 -6.47 62.79 -47.06
N LEU A 81 -5.90 63.88 -46.54
CA LEU A 81 -6.02 65.21 -47.14
C LEU A 81 -5.43 65.25 -48.56
N TYR A 82 -4.29 64.58 -48.77
CA TYR A 82 -3.68 64.44 -50.09
C TYR A 82 -4.57 63.68 -51.07
N MET A 83 -5.18 62.57 -50.66
CA MET A 83 -6.11 61.79 -51.49
C MET A 83 -7.33 62.61 -51.91
N LEU A 84 -7.87 63.45 -51.02
CA LEU A 84 -8.98 64.34 -51.33
C LEU A 84 -8.53 65.51 -52.22
N SER A 85 -7.40 66.16 -51.92
CA SER A 85 -6.91 67.32 -52.66
C SER A 85 -6.46 67.00 -54.08
N LYS A 86 -6.02 65.76 -54.35
CA LYS A 86 -5.63 65.29 -55.69
C LYS A 86 -6.74 64.52 -56.40
N GLU A 87 -7.95 64.49 -55.84
CA GLU A 87 -9.11 63.75 -56.38
C GLU A 87 -8.81 62.26 -56.67
N ILE A 88 -7.80 61.70 -55.99
CA ILE A 88 -7.52 60.26 -56.03
C ILE A 88 -8.68 59.51 -55.37
N TYR A 89 -9.33 60.14 -54.40
CA TYR A 89 -10.60 59.71 -53.82
C TYR A 89 -11.69 60.76 -54.08
N VAL A 90 -12.60 60.46 -55.01
CA VAL A 90 -13.73 61.34 -55.39
C VAL A 90 -14.92 61.08 -54.46
N ILE A 91 -15.47 62.14 -53.86
CA ILE A 91 -16.64 62.05 -52.97
C ILE A 91 -17.90 61.87 -53.82
N ASN A 92 -18.39 60.62 -53.91
CA ASN A 92 -19.62 60.27 -54.60
C ASN A 92 -20.74 59.94 -53.59
N HIS A 93 -21.96 59.74 -54.09
CA HIS A 93 -23.08 59.23 -53.29
C HIS A 93 -22.75 57.87 -52.62
N GLU A 94 -21.90 57.06 -53.26
CA GLU A 94 -21.39 55.80 -52.71
C GLU A 94 -20.50 55.99 -51.46
N THR A 95 -19.78 57.10 -51.34
CA THR A 95 -18.95 57.41 -50.15
C THR A 95 -19.80 57.57 -48.90
N PHE A 96 -20.99 58.17 -49.02
CA PHE A 96 -21.95 58.29 -47.92
C PHE A 96 -22.54 56.93 -47.54
N ALA A 97 -22.80 56.06 -48.52
CA ALA A 97 -23.23 54.69 -48.25
C ALA A 97 -22.12 53.86 -47.58
N ALA A 98 -20.87 54.01 -48.00
CA ALA A 98 -19.73 53.34 -47.36
C ALA A 98 -19.53 53.81 -45.90
N ALA A 99 -19.70 55.10 -45.62
CA ALA A 99 -19.61 55.64 -44.27
C ALA A 99 -20.70 55.08 -43.34
N SER A 100 -21.94 54.94 -43.83
CA SER A 100 -23.05 54.38 -43.04
C SER A 100 -22.86 52.89 -42.77
N ILE A 101 -22.41 52.11 -43.76
CA ILE A 101 -22.07 50.68 -43.60
C ILE A 101 -20.91 50.53 -42.61
N GLY A 102 -19.86 51.34 -42.74
CA GLY A 102 -18.72 51.33 -41.82
C GLY A 102 -19.13 51.61 -40.37
N ALA A 103 -20.03 52.58 -40.15
CA ALA A 103 -20.55 52.89 -38.82
C ALA A 103 -21.31 51.71 -38.20
N VAL A 104 -22.14 51.02 -38.99
CA VAL A 104 -22.86 49.82 -38.54
C VAL A 104 -21.90 48.68 -38.19
N ILE A 105 -20.86 48.45 -38.99
CA ILE A 105 -19.84 47.43 -38.72
C ILE A 105 -19.10 47.74 -37.42
N ILE A 106 -18.66 48.99 -37.21
CA ILE A 106 -17.98 49.40 -35.98
C ILE A 106 -18.90 49.22 -34.77
N TYR A 107 -20.18 49.56 -34.89
CA TYR A 107 -21.17 49.36 -33.84
C TYR A 107 -21.34 47.86 -33.53
N GLY A 108 -21.49 47.01 -34.56
CA GLY A 108 -21.63 45.57 -34.43
C GLY A 108 -20.43 44.93 -33.73
N VAL A 109 -19.20 45.27 -34.15
CA VAL A 109 -17.97 44.75 -33.54
C VAL A 109 -17.86 45.20 -32.08
N LYS A 110 -18.17 46.46 -31.74
CA LYS A 110 -18.11 46.93 -30.36
C LYS A 110 -19.17 46.31 -29.47
N LYS A 111 -20.39 46.08 -29.98
CA LYS A 111 -21.51 45.57 -29.19
C LYS A 111 -21.49 44.05 -29.03
N PHE A 112 -21.23 43.31 -30.12
CA PHE A 112 -21.28 41.85 -30.15
C PHE A 112 -19.91 41.17 -30.11
N GLY A 113 -18.82 41.92 -30.30
CA GLY A 113 -17.45 41.37 -30.23
C GLY A 113 -17.15 40.62 -28.92
N PRO A 114 -17.43 41.20 -27.73
CA PRO A 114 -17.18 40.51 -26.46
C PRO A 114 -17.97 39.21 -26.32
N SER A 115 -19.24 39.18 -26.76
CA SER A 115 -20.08 37.98 -26.69
C SER A 115 -19.58 36.87 -27.64
N VAL A 116 -19.13 37.23 -28.84
CA VAL A 116 -18.59 36.26 -29.80
C VAL A 116 -17.23 35.72 -29.33
N GLY A 117 -16.39 36.58 -28.76
CA GLY A 117 -15.12 36.16 -28.14
C GLY A 117 -15.32 35.15 -27.01
N ALA A 118 -16.18 35.48 -26.04
CA ALA A 118 -16.50 34.58 -24.94
C ALA A 118 -17.13 33.25 -25.41
N PHE A 119 -17.93 33.28 -26.48
CA PHE A 119 -18.47 32.06 -27.08
C PHE A 119 -17.39 31.19 -27.73
N ALA A 120 -16.45 31.79 -28.46
CA ALA A 120 -15.33 31.07 -29.06
C ALA A 120 -14.42 30.45 -28.00
N ASP A 121 -14.13 31.18 -26.92
CA ASP A 121 -13.34 30.67 -25.78
C ASP A 121 -14.04 29.48 -25.12
N LYS A 122 -15.35 29.60 -24.86
CA LYS A 122 -16.15 28.51 -24.28
C LYS A 122 -16.12 27.24 -25.14
N LEU A 123 -16.19 27.37 -26.48
CA LEU A 123 -16.11 26.21 -27.38
C LEU A 123 -14.73 25.53 -27.32
N ASN A 124 -13.67 26.29 -27.12
CA ASN A 124 -12.32 25.73 -26.98
C ASN A 124 -12.16 25.04 -25.62
N GLU A 125 -12.61 25.68 -24.55
CA GLU A 125 -12.62 25.11 -23.19
C GLU A 125 -13.42 23.80 -23.13
N GLU A 126 -14.59 23.74 -23.75
CA GLU A 126 -15.41 22.53 -23.78
C GLU A 126 -14.72 21.38 -24.53
N LYS A 127 -14.04 21.66 -25.65
CA LYS A 127 -13.27 20.65 -26.38
C LYS A 127 -12.12 20.10 -25.54
N VAL A 128 -11.39 20.99 -24.85
CA VAL A 128 -10.28 20.61 -23.96
C VAL A 128 -10.81 19.82 -22.77
N ALA A 129 -11.91 20.26 -22.15
CA ALA A 129 -12.54 19.57 -21.02
C ALA A 129 -12.99 18.16 -21.40
N ARG A 130 -13.72 17.99 -22.51
CA ARG A 130 -14.14 16.66 -22.99
C ARG A 130 -12.94 15.76 -23.29
N ALA A 131 -11.88 16.28 -23.91
CA ALA A 131 -10.67 15.51 -24.16
C ALA A 131 -9.99 15.08 -22.85
N GLN A 132 -9.97 15.95 -21.85
CA GLN A 132 -9.41 15.67 -20.54
C GLN A 132 -10.25 14.65 -19.76
N GLU A 133 -11.57 14.75 -19.78
CA GLU A 133 -12.50 13.78 -19.18
C GLU A 133 -12.32 12.38 -19.76
N VAL A 134 -12.23 12.27 -21.10
CA VAL A 134 -11.99 10.97 -21.77
C VAL A 134 -10.62 10.41 -21.37
N LYS A 135 -9.59 11.26 -21.30
CA LYS A 135 -8.26 10.85 -20.87
C LYS A 135 -8.27 10.33 -19.43
N ASP A 136 -8.91 11.06 -18.52
CA ASP A 136 -8.94 10.72 -17.10
C ASP A 136 -9.80 9.47 -16.83
N PHE A 137 -10.90 9.30 -17.57
CA PHE A 137 -11.68 8.07 -17.58
C PHE A 137 -10.87 6.87 -18.08
N ALA A 138 -10.12 7.02 -19.18
CA ALA A 138 -9.26 5.96 -19.70
C ALA A 138 -8.14 5.60 -18.70
N ILE A 139 -7.48 6.60 -18.11
CA ILE A 139 -6.43 6.39 -17.11
C ILE A 139 -7.00 5.67 -15.88
N SER A 140 -8.12 6.12 -15.33
CA SER A 140 -8.74 5.48 -14.17
C SER A 140 -9.18 4.04 -14.45
N SER A 141 -9.75 3.77 -15.63
CA SER A 141 -10.10 2.41 -16.07
C SER A 141 -8.87 1.50 -16.15
N LEU A 142 -7.76 1.98 -16.72
CA LEU A 142 -6.50 1.22 -16.80
C LEU A 142 -5.86 0.99 -15.43
N VAL A 143 -5.93 1.95 -14.52
CA VAL A 143 -5.46 1.80 -13.13
C VAL A 143 -6.29 0.73 -12.40
N GLN A 144 -7.62 0.78 -12.51
CA GLN A 144 -8.49 -0.24 -11.93
C GLN A 144 -8.21 -1.64 -12.49
N ALA A 145 -8.00 -1.76 -13.80
CA ALA A 145 -7.62 -3.03 -14.42
C ALA A 145 -6.29 -3.56 -13.87
N THR A 146 -5.30 -2.68 -13.69
CA THR A 146 -3.99 -3.03 -13.13
C THR A 146 -4.10 -3.51 -11.67
N GLU A 147 -4.94 -2.85 -10.86
CA GLU A 147 -5.18 -3.26 -9.48
C GLU A 147 -5.89 -4.62 -9.39
N ASN A 148 -6.86 -4.87 -10.27
CA ASN A 148 -7.56 -6.15 -10.34
C ASN A 148 -6.60 -7.28 -10.72
N GLU A 149 -5.71 -7.04 -11.69
CA GLU A 149 -4.70 -8.02 -12.09
C GLU A 149 -3.72 -8.33 -10.95
N LYS A 150 -3.27 -7.31 -10.20
CA LYS A 150 -2.44 -7.51 -9.00
C LYS A 150 -3.15 -8.36 -7.94
N LYS A 151 -4.47 -8.15 -7.74
CA LYS A 151 -5.27 -8.98 -6.82
C LYS A 151 -5.36 -10.42 -7.30
N GLU A 152 -5.50 -10.66 -8.61
CA GLU A 152 -5.47 -12.01 -9.17
C GLU A 152 -4.11 -12.68 -8.99
N GLN A 153 -3.00 -11.98 -9.23
CA GLN A 153 -1.66 -12.49 -8.98
C GLN A 153 -1.48 -12.89 -7.51
N TRP A 154 -1.89 -12.03 -6.57
CA TRP A 154 -1.87 -12.34 -5.14
C TRP A 154 -2.73 -13.57 -4.78
N ARG A 155 -3.91 -13.73 -5.40
CA ARG A 155 -4.75 -14.92 -5.21
C ARG A 155 -4.07 -16.19 -5.72
N VAL A 156 -3.33 -16.11 -6.83
CA VAL A 156 -2.59 -17.25 -7.39
C VAL A 156 -1.43 -17.65 -6.47
N GLU A 157 -0.68 -16.70 -5.94
CA GLU A 157 0.37 -16.95 -4.94
C GLU A 157 -0.20 -17.65 -3.69
N GLY A 158 -1.38 -17.23 -3.24
CA GLY A 158 -2.10 -17.86 -2.13
C GLY A 158 -2.45 -19.34 -2.32
N ARG A 159 -2.58 -19.82 -3.57
CA ARG A 159 -2.91 -21.23 -3.84
C ARG A 159 -1.81 -22.18 -3.39
N ALA A 160 -0.55 -21.80 -3.55
CA ALA A 160 0.57 -22.62 -3.11
C ALA A 160 0.56 -22.81 -1.59
N MET A 161 0.31 -21.74 -0.84
CA MET A 161 0.17 -21.79 0.62
C MET A 161 -0.99 -22.69 1.07
N LEU A 162 -2.12 -22.65 0.36
CA LEU A 162 -3.26 -23.51 0.65
C LEU A 162 -2.94 -25.00 0.44
N PHE A 163 -2.21 -25.34 -0.63
CA PHE A 163 -1.77 -26.72 -0.85
C PHE A 163 -0.74 -27.18 0.17
N ASP A 164 0.19 -26.31 0.57
CA ASP A 164 1.18 -26.62 1.59
C ASP A 164 0.53 -26.84 2.97
N ALA A 165 -0.39 -25.96 3.37
CA ALA A 165 -1.18 -26.12 4.59
C ALA A 165 -1.96 -27.44 4.61
N LYS A 166 -2.57 -27.85 3.49
CA LYS A 166 -3.25 -29.15 3.37
C LYS A 166 -2.28 -30.32 3.53
N ARG A 167 -1.12 -30.27 2.87
CA ARG A 167 -0.09 -31.31 2.98
C ARG A 167 0.41 -31.45 4.43
N ASN A 168 0.71 -30.33 5.07
CA ASN A 168 1.20 -30.29 6.45
C ASN A 168 0.13 -30.78 7.44
N ASN A 169 -1.14 -30.45 7.21
CA ASN A 169 -2.24 -30.97 8.04
C ASN A 169 -2.35 -32.50 7.95
N VAL A 170 -2.29 -33.07 6.73
CA VAL A 170 -2.29 -34.53 6.55
C VAL A 170 -1.08 -35.18 7.24
N ALA A 171 0.12 -34.60 7.08
CA ALA A 171 1.31 -35.10 7.74
C ALA A 171 1.19 -35.06 9.27
N MET A 172 0.68 -33.96 9.82
CA MET A 172 0.44 -33.81 11.26
C MET A 172 -0.57 -34.85 11.78
N LEU A 173 -1.66 -35.09 11.05
CA LEU A 173 -2.66 -36.10 11.42
C LEU A 173 -2.06 -37.50 11.45
N LEU A 174 -1.22 -37.85 10.48
CA LEU A 174 -0.53 -39.14 10.43
C LEU A 174 0.42 -39.30 11.64
N GLU A 175 1.22 -38.28 11.94
CA GLU A 175 2.12 -38.28 13.11
C GLU A 175 1.36 -38.36 14.44
N THR A 176 0.22 -37.67 14.53
CA THR A 176 -0.63 -37.68 15.73
C THR A 176 -1.20 -39.08 15.96
N ASN A 177 -1.77 -39.69 14.93
CA ASN A 177 -2.30 -41.06 15.00
C ASN A 177 -1.21 -42.07 15.36
N TYR A 178 -0.01 -41.91 14.79
CA TYR A 178 1.12 -42.78 15.11
C TYR A 178 1.52 -42.68 16.59
N ARG A 179 1.66 -41.45 17.12
CA ARG A 179 1.98 -41.23 18.54
C ARG A 179 0.86 -41.71 19.46
N GLU A 180 -0.39 -41.50 19.11
CA GLU A 180 -1.53 -41.98 19.88
C GLU A 180 -1.52 -43.51 20.00
N ARG A 181 -1.22 -44.23 18.91
CA ARG A 181 -1.07 -45.70 18.95
C ARG A 181 0.08 -46.13 19.86
N LEU A 182 1.23 -45.46 19.81
CA LEU A 182 2.35 -45.74 20.72
C LEU A 182 1.96 -45.49 22.18
N HIS A 183 1.37 -44.34 22.47
CA HIS A 183 0.90 -44.00 23.81
C HIS A 183 -0.14 -44.99 24.34
N MET A 184 -1.06 -45.44 23.49
CA MET A 184 -2.04 -46.48 23.86
C MET A 184 -1.34 -47.77 24.29
N VAL A 185 -0.35 -48.25 23.53
CA VAL A 185 0.41 -49.46 23.88
C VAL A 185 1.20 -49.26 25.18
N THR A 186 1.89 -48.12 25.33
CA THR A 186 2.64 -47.81 26.55
C THR A 186 1.73 -47.74 27.78
N ASN A 187 0.56 -47.10 27.66
CA ASN A 187 -0.42 -47.00 28.74
C ASN A 187 -1.00 -48.37 29.11
N GLU A 188 -1.32 -49.21 28.13
CA GLU A 188 -1.80 -50.58 28.40
C GLU A 188 -0.75 -51.42 29.11
N VAL A 189 0.51 -51.41 28.66
CA VAL A 189 1.60 -52.13 29.35
C VAL A 189 1.79 -51.62 30.77
N LYS A 190 1.82 -50.29 30.96
CA LYS A 190 1.90 -49.68 32.28
C LYS A 190 0.74 -50.11 33.17
N ARG A 191 -0.49 -50.13 32.64
CA ARG A 191 -1.68 -50.57 33.39
C ARG A 191 -1.56 -52.00 33.90
N ARG A 192 -0.95 -52.91 33.13
CA ARG A 192 -0.70 -54.29 33.57
C ARG A 192 0.34 -54.35 34.69
N LEU A 193 1.42 -53.57 34.59
CA LEU A 193 2.46 -53.50 35.62
C LEU A 193 1.94 -52.87 36.90
N ASP A 194 1.27 -51.73 36.79
CA ASP A 194 0.66 -51.03 37.93
C ASP A 194 -0.36 -51.94 38.64
N TYR A 195 -1.12 -52.75 37.89
CA TYR A 195 -2.02 -53.75 38.47
C TYR A 195 -1.28 -54.82 39.28
N GLN A 196 -0.14 -55.33 38.79
CA GLN A 196 0.67 -56.30 39.52
C GLN A 196 1.26 -55.71 40.80
N ILE A 197 1.78 -54.48 40.73
CA ILE A 197 2.30 -53.76 41.90
C ILE A 197 1.18 -53.54 42.92
N ALA A 198 -0.01 -53.12 42.48
CA ALA A 198 -1.16 -52.92 43.36
C ALA A 198 -1.60 -54.22 44.06
N LEU A 199 -1.55 -55.37 43.37
CA LEU A 199 -1.82 -56.67 43.99
C LEU A 199 -0.76 -57.04 45.04
N GLN A 200 0.53 -56.78 44.77
CA GLN A 200 1.61 -57.02 45.73
C GLN A 200 1.46 -56.15 46.97
N ASP A 201 1.19 -54.86 46.77
CA ASP A 201 0.95 -53.92 47.86
C ASP A 201 -0.28 -54.31 48.69
N LEU A 202 -1.36 -54.76 48.04
CA LEU A 202 -2.55 -55.26 48.72
C LEU A 202 -2.25 -56.50 49.56
N ASN A 203 -1.56 -57.49 49.01
CA ASN A 203 -1.19 -58.71 49.76
C ASN A 203 -0.35 -58.36 50.98
N ARG A 204 0.67 -57.52 50.81
CA ARG A 204 1.52 -57.06 51.92
C ARG A 204 0.72 -56.31 52.98
N ARG A 205 -0.25 -55.49 52.58
CA ARG A 205 -1.17 -54.81 53.52
C ARG A 205 -2.06 -55.79 54.26
N LEU A 206 -2.66 -56.76 53.58
CA LEU A 206 -3.50 -57.79 54.21
C LEU A 206 -2.70 -58.67 55.19
N GLU A 207 -1.48 -59.07 54.81
CA GLU A 207 -0.58 -59.81 55.70
C GLU A 207 -0.24 -58.99 56.95
N GLN A 208 0.08 -57.71 56.78
CA GLN A 208 0.37 -56.81 57.88
C GLN A 208 -0.84 -56.60 58.80
N GLU A 209 -2.03 -56.36 58.24
CA GLU A 209 -3.28 -56.23 59.01
C GLU A 209 -3.63 -57.52 59.75
N HIS A 210 -3.50 -58.68 59.09
CA HIS A 210 -3.72 -59.97 59.71
C HIS A 210 -2.75 -60.22 60.86
N MET A 211 -1.46 -59.92 60.66
CA MET A 211 -0.43 -60.03 61.69
C MET A 211 -0.74 -59.12 62.88
N ILE A 212 -1.10 -57.86 62.66
CA ILE A 212 -1.47 -56.92 63.73
C ILE A 212 -2.67 -57.46 64.52
N ASN A 213 -3.74 -57.86 63.82
CA ASN A 213 -4.95 -58.40 64.45
C ASN A 213 -4.65 -59.70 65.24
N TRP A 214 -3.78 -60.57 64.71
CA TRP A 214 -3.37 -61.79 65.40
C TRP A 214 -2.53 -61.50 66.64
N VAL A 215 -1.57 -60.57 66.55
CA VAL A 215 -0.75 -60.13 67.70
C VAL A 215 -1.64 -59.51 68.76
N GLU A 216 -2.56 -58.61 68.40
CA GLU A 216 -3.51 -57.99 69.31
C GLU A 216 -4.36 -59.04 70.03
N LYS A 217 -4.97 -59.97 69.28
CA LYS A 217 -5.78 -61.05 69.85
C LYS A 217 -4.97 -61.99 70.74
N SER A 218 -3.75 -62.34 70.34
CA SER A 218 -2.84 -63.18 71.13
C SER A 218 -2.42 -62.49 72.43
N VAL A 219 -2.11 -61.20 72.36
CA VAL A 219 -1.77 -60.39 73.54
C VAL A 219 -2.96 -60.33 74.49
N ILE A 220 -4.16 -59.98 74.02
CA ILE A 220 -5.39 -59.97 74.83
C ILE A 220 -5.64 -61.33 75.47
N SER A 221 -5.48 -62.42 74.72
CA SER A 221 -5.68 -63.79 75.23
C SER A 221 -4.60 -64.24 76.23
N SER A 222 -3.38 -63.70 76.13
CA SER A 222 -2.26 -64.05 77.00
C SER A 222 -2.26 -63.30 78.34
N ILE A 223 -2.99 -62.18 78.43
CA ILE A 223 -3.18 -61.45 79.68
C ILE A 223 -4.03 -62.31 80.62
N THR A 224 -3.36 -62.95 81.58
CA THR A 224 -4.03 -63.69 82.64
C THR A 224 -4.52 -62.72 83.72
N PRO A 225 -5.64 -63.01 84.43
CA PRO A 225 -6.13 -62.14 85.51
C PRO A 225 -5.13 -61.99 86.67
N GLN A 226 -4.14 -62.89 86.76
CA GLN A 226 -3.04 -62.79 87.73
C GLN A 226 -2.00 -61.73 87.32
N GLN A 227 -1.71 -61.63 86.02
CA GLN A 227 -0.77 -60.66 85.46
C GLN A 227 -1.33 -59.23 85.45
N GLU A 228 -2.66 -59.08 85.37
CA GLU A 228 -3.34 -57.79 85.60
C GLU A 228 -3.11 -57.29 87.04
N LYS A 229 -3.24 -58.18 88.04
CA LYS A 229 -2.97 -57.82 89.44
C LYS A 229 -1.52 -57.44 89.69
N GLU A 230 -0.58 -58.16 89.08
CA GLU A 230 0.86 -57.82 89.15
C GLU A 230 1.18 -56.50 88.44
N SER A 231 0.49 -56.21 87.33
CA SER A 231 0.62 -54.94 86.62
C SER A 231 0.06 -53.78 87.45
N ILE A 232 -1.09 -53.95 88.13
CA ILE A 232 -1.62 -52.97 89.10
C ILE A 232 -0.62 -52.75 90.24
N ALA A 233 -0.02 -53.83 90.77
CA ALA A 233 1.00 -53.71 91.82
C ALA A 233 2.22 -52.91 91.33
N LYS A 234 2.68 -53.13 90.10
CA LYS A 234 3.74 -52.33 89.47
C LYS A 234 3.34 -50.87 89.28
N CYS A 235 2.12 -50.58 88.85
CA CYS A 235 1.63 -49.21 88.78
C CYS A 235 1.62 -48.52 90.16
N ILE A 236 1.26 -49.25 91.23
CA ILE A 236 1.36 -48.74 92.60
C ILE A 236 2.82 -48.49 93.00
N THR A 237 3.76 -49.36 92.60
CA THR A 237 5.19 -49.11 92.88
C THR A 237 5.71 -47.91 92.11
N ASP A 238 5.34 -47.75 90.84
CA ASP A 238 5.77 -46.62 90.01
C ASP A 238 5.17 -45.30 90.51
N LEU A 239 3.91 -45.30 90.94
CA LEU A 239 3.29 -44.17 91.63
C LEU A 239 3.98 -43.86 92.96
N LYS A 240 4.39 -44.86 93.73
CA LYS A 240 5.18 -44.65 94.96
C LYS A 240 6.57 -44.06 94.66
N VAL A 241 7.21 -44.47 93.58
CA VAL A 241 8.50 -43.92 93.15
C VAL A 241 8.34 -42.49 92.68
N LEU A 242 7.32 -42.18 91.86
CA LEU A 242 6.98 -40.82 91.45
C LEU A 242 6.60 -39.93 92.64
N ALA A 243 5.84 -40.46 93.61
CA ALA A 243 5.48 -39.75 94.85
C ALA A 243 6.71 -39.46 95.74
N LYS A 244 7.64 -40.40 95.84
CA LYS A 244 8.92 -40.16 96.54
C LYS A 244 9.77 -39.13 95.80
N ALA A 245 9.81 -39.17 94.47
CA ALA A 245 10.51 -38.19 93.66
C ALA A 245 9.90 -36.79 93.79
N THR A 246 8.57 -36.66 93.88
CA THR A 246 7.91 -35.36 94.11
C THR A 246 8.06 -34.87 95.55
N GLN A 247 8.03 -35.74 96.56
CA GLN A 247 8.32 -35.38 97.94
C GLN A 247 9.78 -34.91 98.13
N ALA A 248 10.74 -35.60 97.51
CA ALA A 248 12.16 -35.20 97.53
C ALA A 248 12.39 -33.84 96.83
N LYS A 249 11.54 -33.48 95.85
CA LYS A 249 11.58 -32.20 95.14
C LYS A 249 10.86 -31.06 95.88
N ALA A 250 10.02 -31.37 96.87
CA ALA A 250 9.32 -30.40 97.71
C ALA A 250 10.09 -30.07 99.01
N THR A 251 11.10 -30.87 99.37
CA THR A 251 11.97 -30.68 100.55
C THR A 251 13.37 -30.16 100.19
N ALA A 252 13.60 -29.80 98.92
CA ALA A 252 14.77 -29.09 98.42
C ALA A 252 14.35 -27.68 97.98
#